data_AF-V5I7L5-F1
#
_entry.id   AF-V5I7L5-F1
#
_cell.length_a   1.000
_cell.length_b   1.000
_cell.length_c   1.000
_cell.angle_alpha   90.00
_cell.angle_beta   90.00
_cell.angle_gamma   90.00
#
_symmetry.space_group_name_H-M   'P 1'
#
loop_
_entity.id
_entity.type
_entity.pdbx_description
1 polymer ?
#
loop_
_entity_poly.entity_id
_entity_poly.type
_entity_poly.pdbx_seq_one_letter_code
_entity_poly.pdbx_strand_id
1 'polypeptide(L)'
;SQSLLKDDRFKSLFEDPDFEVDKNADEYRLLNPVLSRLDSSKKKELKKQIITQAFEPIEDKLEDNKNSEESSDDFESEEESSEDEHTWTREVKKQHRIIQREHRERELRESQEMEDNVQEEVNKKQPKLFELRQGEEFKGLHNFKKKLNKATLGERLQVEDTSVKLLGSVGNREMTFSTHKKRNKLLAEKNKKHKEERKRLVRPTHGVNSKHKKFFSKRK
;
A
#
# COMPACT_ATOMS: atom_id res chain seq x y z
N SER A 1 54.20 5.70 7.93
CA SER A 1 52.78 5.30 7.88
C SER A 1 52.01 6.35 7.10
N GLN A 2 51.63 6.06 5.85
CA GLN A 2 50.73 6.96 5.10
C GLN A 2 49.34 6.86 5.72
N SER A 3 48.74 8.00 6.03
CA SER A 3 47.38 8.07 6.57
C SER A 3 46.38 7.64 5.50
N LEU A 4 45.46 6.73 5.84
CA LEU A 4 44.35 6.28 4.97
C LEU A 4 43.56 7.45 4.34
N LEU A 5 43.54 8.61 4.99
CA LEU A 5 42.88 9.83 4.50
C LEU A 5 43.59 10.51 3.30
N LYS A 6 44.80 10.05 2.93
CA LYS A 6 45.54 10.56 1.76
C LYS A 6 45.53 9.59 0.58
N ASP A 7 44.79 8.47 0.69
CA ASP A 7 44.62 7.51 -0.40
C ASP A 7 43.52 8.03 -1.33
N ASP A 8 43.87 8.30 -2.59
CA ASP A 8 42.97 8.84 -3.60
C ASP A 8 41.76 7.92 -3.85
N ARG A 9 41.90 6.61 -3.64
CA ARG A 9 40.77 5.67 -3.79
C ARG A 9 39.69 5.90 -2.74
N PHE A 10 40.07 6.29 -1.53
CA PHE A 10 39.11 6.63 -0.48
C PHE A 10 38.51 8.02 -0.69
N LYS A 11 39.28 8.94 -1.28
CA LYS A 11 38.79 10.27 -1.65
C LYS A 11 37.68 10.20 -2.71
N SER A 12 37.85 9.36 -3.73
CA SER A 12 36.84 9.14 -4.77
C SER A 12 35.49 8.70 -4.21
N LEU A 13 35.45 7.83 -3.18
CA LEU A 13 34.19 7.38 -2.57
C LEU A 13 33.32 8.50 -1.98
N PHE A 14 33.90 9.66 -1.66
CA PHE A 14 33.16 10.80 -1.09
C PHE A 14 32.96 11.96 -2.07
N GLU A 15 33.73 12.04 -3.16
CA GLU A 15 33.61 13.09 -4.17
C GLU A 15 32.77 12.67 -5.37
N ASP A 16 32.72 11.38 -5.67
CA ASP A 16 31.97 10.83 -6.79
C ASP A 16 30.45 10.83 -6.47
N PRO A 17 29.62 11.55 -7.24
CA PRO A 17 28.18 11.68 -6.98
C PRO A 17 27.42 10.35 -7.14
N ASP A 18 28.00 9.40 -7.87
CA ASP A 18 27.45 8.05 -8.04
C ASP A 18 27.39 7.26 -6.73
N PHE A 19 28.18 7.65 -5.73
CA PHE A 19 28.15 7.08 -4.37
C PHE A 19 27.36 7.94 -3.38
N GLU A 20 26.74 9.05 -3.83
CA GLU A 20 25.89 9.87 -2.97
C GLU A 20 24.62 9.09 -2.61
N VAL A 21 24.27 9.10 -1.32
CA VAL A 21 23.09 8.39 -0.83
C VAL A 21 21.83 9.16 -1.22
N ASP A 22 21.00 8.56 -2.08
CA ASP A 22 19.70 9.13 -2.41
C ASP A 22 18.76 9.09 -1.19
N LYS A 23 18.44 10.29 -0.69
CA LYS A 23 17.56 10.46 0.48
C LYS A 23 16.09 10.22 0.16
N ASN A 24 15.72 10.21 -1.13
CA ASN A 24 14.35 9.96 -1.59
C ASN A 24 14.08 8.47 -1.79
N ALA A 25 15.13 7.64 -1.84
CA ALA A 25 15.00 6.20 -1.96
C ALA A 25 14.22 5.60 -0.79
N ASP A 26 13.40 4.60 -1.08
CA ASP A 26 12.53 3.94 -0.10
C ASP A 26 13.35 3.29 1.02
N GLU A 27 14.49 2.70 0.67
CA GLU A 27 15.40 2.04 1.62
C GLU A 27 15.98 3.03 2.63
N TYR A 28 16.39 4.20 2.16
CA TYR A 28 16.92 5.26 3.02
C TYR A 28 15.84 5.78 3.99
N ARG A 29 14.64 6.06 3.48
CA ARG A 29 13.51 6.56 4.28
C ARG A 29 13.07 5.57 5.35
N LEU A 30 13.14 4.26 5.09
CA LEU A 30 12.81 3.22 6.06
C LEU A 30 13.90 2.98 7.11
N LEU A 31 15.18 3.13 6.75
CA LEU A 31 16.30 2.88 7.65
C LEU A 31 16.64 4.08 8.55
N ASN A 32 16.52 5.30 8.03
CA ASN A 32 16.90 6.52 8.75
C ASN A 32 16.23 6.70 10.13
N PRO A 33 14.93 6.38 10.33
CA PRO A 33 14.31 6.44 11.65
C PRO A 33 15.03 5.58 12.70
N VAL A 34 15.54 4.41 12.30
CA VAL A 34 16.28 3.50 13.18
C VAL A 34 17.70 4.04 13.47
N LEU A 35 18.38 4.52 12.44
CA LEU A 35 19.75 5.04 12.54
C LEU A 35 19.83 6.31 13.40
N SER A 36 18.83 7.18 13.31
CA SER A 36 18.73 8.40 14.12
C SER A 36 18.75 8.14 15.64
N ARG A 37 18.34 6.94 16.08
CA ARG A 37 18.41 6.51 17.48
C ARG A 37 19.84 6.15 17.90
N LEU A 38 20.57 5.44 17.03
CA LEU A 38 21.97 5.11 17.30
C LEU A 38 22.81 6.38 17.39
N ASP A 39 22.56 7.34 16.51
CA ASP A 39 23.27 8.63 16.56
C ASP A 39 22.86 9.48 17.75
N SER A 40 21.58 9.49 18.15
CA SER A 40 21.15 10.21 19.35
C SER A 40 21.68 9.58 20.65
N SER A 41 21.78 8.24 20.72
CA SER A 41 22.42 7.56 21.86
C SER A 41 23.92 7.87 21.96
N LYS A 42 24.66 7.75 20.84
CA LYS A 42 26.07 8.16 20.74
C LYS A 42 26.26 9.65 21.03
N LYS A 43 25.39 10.52 20.53
CA LYS A 43 25.42 11.96 20.81
C LYS A 43 25.15 12.27 22.28
N LYS A 44 24.23 11.55 22.95
CA LYS A 44 24.01 11.66 24.40
C LYS A 44 25.25 11.21 25.17
N GLU A 45 25.89 10.12 24.75
CA GLU A 45 27.12 9.60 25.38
C GLU A 45 28.30 10.57 25.22
N LEU A 46 28.52 11.10 24.00
CA LEU A 46 29.52 12.13 23.75
C LEU A 46 29.25 13.41 24.55
N LYS A 47 27.98 13.86 24.62
CA LYS A 47 27.60 14.99 25.48
C LYS A 47 27.92 14.73 26.95
N LYS A 48 27.61 13.53 27.46
CA LYS A 48 27.96 13.14 28.83
C LYS A 48 29.47 13.17 29.05
N GLN A 49 30.26 12.61 28.14
CA GLN A 49 31.73 12.65 28.21
C GLN A 49 32.28 14.09 28.23
N ILE A 50 31.76 14.96 27.36
CA ILE A 50 32.12 16.38 27.31
C ILE A 50 31.74 17.09 28.61
N ILE A 51 30.52 16.86 29.13
CA ILE A 51 30.04 17.45 30.39
C ILE A 51 30.88 16.97 31.57
N THR A 52 31.19 15.67 31.66
CA THR A 52 32.03 15.09 32.72
C THR A 52 33.48 15.55 32.65
N GLN A 53 34.00 15.91 31.47
CA GLN A 53 35.33 16.51 31.33
C GLN A 53 35.33 18.00 31.65
N ALA A 54 34.18 18.69 31.53
CA ALA A 54 34.09 20.14 31.66
C ALA A 54 33.59 20.63 33.02
N PHE A 55 32.79 19.87 33.78
CA PHE A 55 32.18 20.32 35.04
C PHE A 55 31.95 19.20 36.07
N GLU A 56 32.18 19.49 37.36
CA GLU A 56 31.73 18.67 38.50
C GLU A 56 30.19 18.64 38.57
N PRO A 57 29.56 17.54 39.03
CA PRO A 57 28.15 17.29 38.82
C PRO A 57 27.26 18.16 39.72
N ILE A 58 26.46 19.03 39.11
CA ILE A 58 25.29 19.66 39.74
C ILE A 58 24.05 18.95 39.18
N GLU A 59 23.30 18.35 40.08
CA GLU A 59 22.08 17.59 39.82
C GLU A 59 20.91 18.56 39.62
N ASP A 60 20.51 18.79 38.36
CA ASP A 60 19.27 19.51 38.06
C ASP A 60 18.35 18.68 37.16
N LYS A 61 17.19 18.36 37.72
CA LYS A 61 16.01 17.84 37.05
C LYS A 61 15.48 18.92 36.11
N LEU A 62 15.36 18.60 34.82
CA LEU A 62 14.63 19.45 33.88
C LEU A 62 13.45 18.68 33.29
N GLU A 63 12.28 19.20 33.62
CA GLU A 63 10.94 18.78 33.28
C GLU A 63 10.70 18.75 31.75
N ASP A 64 9.93 17.75 31.35
CA ASP A 64 9.34 17.58 30.03
C ASP A 64 8.49 18.80 29.65
N ASN A 65 8.88 19.49 28.57
CA ASN A 65 8.02 20.46 27.90
C ASN A 65 7.64 19.92 26.52
N LYS A 66 6.55 19.15 26.48
CA LYS A 66 5.85 18.77 25.25
C LYS A 66 4.83 19.86 24.93
N ASN A 67 5.05 20.63 23.88
CA ASN A 67 3.97 21.35 23.21
C ASN A 67 4.21 21.41 21.70
N SER A 68 3.33 20.76 20.94
CA SER A 68 3.02 21.16 19.56
C SER A 68 1.65 20.63 19.20
N GLU A 69 0.71 21.57 19.11
CA GLU A 69 -0.67 21.42 18.69
C GLU A 69 -0.79 21.19 17.16
N GLU A 70 -1.82 20.42 16.81
CA GLU A 70 -2.83 20.70 15.77
C GLU A 70 -2.82 20.04 14.35
N SER A 71 -3.87 19.22 14.16
CA SER A 71 -4.77 19.00 13.01
C SER A 71 -4.36 18.18 11.77
N SER A 72 -4.98 17.00 11.60
CA SER A 72 -6.14 16.82 10.70
C SER A 72 -6.70 15.40 10.80
N ASP A 73 -8.02 15.37 10.92
CA ASP A 73 -8.98 14.27 10.89
C ASP A 73 -8.73 13.20 9.79
N ASP A 74 -8.58 11.93 10.19
CA ASP A 74 -9.18 10.76 9.52
C ASP A 74 -9.14 9.55 10.47
N PHE A 75 -10.32 9.02 10.73
CA PHE A 75 -10.69 8.05 11.76
C PHE A 75 -10.27 6.62 11.39
N GLU A 76 -9.40 5.99 12.17
CA GLU A 76 -9.52 4.56 12.56
C GLU A 76 -8.50 4.22 13.66
N SER A 77 -9.03 3.89 14.83
CA SER A 77 -8.35 3.49 16.07
C SER A 77 -7.28 2.41 15.89
N GLU A 78 -6.09 2.62 16.45
CA GLU A 78 -5.37 1.57 17.18
C GLU A 78 -4.58 2.18 18.36
N GLU A 79 -5.17 1.96 19.55
CA GLU A 79 -4.55 1.66 20.84
C GLU A 79 -3.37 2.55 21.31
N GLU A 80 -3.71 3.50 22.18
CA GLU A 80 -2.80 4.27 23.02
C GLU A 80 -2.21 3.35 24.10
N SER A 81 -1.09 2.69 23.80
CA SER A 81 -0.36 1.84 24.75
C SER A 81 1.12 2.23 24.80
N SER A 82 1.54 2.75 25.96
CA SER A 82 2.90 2.99 26.48
C SER A 82 3.86 3.83 25.60
N GLU A 83 4.12 5.06 26.07
CA GLU A 83 4.62 6.21 25.30
C GLU A 83 6.13 6.30 25.02
N ASP A 84 7.01 5.42 25.52
CA ASP A 84 8.47 5.58 25.32
C ASP A 84 9.10 4.57 24.35
N GLU A 85 8.53 3.37 24.21
CA GLU A 85 9.18 2.28 23.44
C GLU A 85 8.81 2.25 21.94
N HIS A 86 7.72 2.91 21.55
CA HIS A 86 7.09 2.74 20.23
C HIS A 86 7.29 3.90 19.24
N THR A 87 8.03 4.96 19.60
CA THR A 87 8.13 6.18 18.78
C THR A 87 8.78 5.94 17.41
N TRP A 88 9.85 5.15 17.35
CA TRP A 88 10.51 4.83 16.08
C TRP A 88 9.69 3.86 15.21
N THR A 89 9.02 2.89 15.84
CA THR A 89 8.13 1.94 15.16
C THR A 89 6.98 2.69 14.50
N ARG A 90 6.45 3.72 15.17
CA ARG A 90 5.43 4.63 14.61
C ARG A 90 5.96 5.39 13.40
N GLU A 91 7.17 5.95 13.46
CA GLU A 91 7.75 6.67 12.34
C GLU A 91 8.07 5.74 11.15
N VAL A 92 8.62 4.54 11.39
CA VAL A 92 8.84 3.54 10.33
C VAL A 92 7.51 3.09 9.72
N LYS A 93 6.48 2.83 10.55
CA LYS A 93 5.13 2.48 10.07
C LYS A 93 4.55 3.62 9.23
N LYS A 94 4.78 4.89 9.61
CA LYS A 94 4.38 6.07 8.84
C LYS A 94 5.10 6.15 7.50
N GLN A 95 6.42 6.01 7.46
CA GLN A 95 7.21 5.98 6.22
C GLN A 95 6.75 4.83 5.31
N HIS A 96 6.53 3.63 5.85
CA HIS A 96 6.00 2.51 5.10
C HIS A 96 4.61 2.80 4.50
N ARG A 97 3.70 3.46 5.25
CA ARG A 97 2.39 3.87 4.72
C ARG A 97 2.51 4.88 3.59
N ILE A 98 3.45 5.82 3.68
CA ILE A 98 3.69 6.83 2.65
C ILE A 98 4.20 6.16 1.38
N ILE A 99 5.22 5.31 1.47
CA ILE A 99 5.80 4.56 0.34
C ILE A 99 4.72 3.70 -0.36
N GLN A 100 3.90 2.99 0.42
CA GLN A 100 2.81 2.18 -0.15
C GLN A 100 1.76 3.01 -0.89
N ARG A 101 1.50 4.24 -0.42
CA ARG A 101 0.59 5.17 -1.11
C ARG A 101 1.21 5.68 -2.40
N GLU A 102 2.47 6.12 -2.35
CA GLU A 102 3.22 6.60 -3.52
C GLU A 102 3.34 5.52 -4.59
N HIS A 103 3.64 4.27 -4.21
CA HIS A 103 3.71 3.14 -5.14
C HIS A 103 2.35 2.87 -5.81
N ARG A 104 1.25 2.88 -5.04
CA ARG A 104 -0.09 2.70 -5.58
C ARG A 104 -0.48 3.82 -6.55
N GLU A 105 -0.14 5.06 -6.21
CA GLU A 105 -0.40 6.22 -7.07
C GLU A 105 0.41 6.15 -8.37
N ARG A 106 1.70 5.75 -8.28
CA ARG A 106 2.56 5.53 -9.44
C ARG A 106 1.99 4.45 -10.35
N GLU A 107 1.57 3.31 -9.81
CA GLU A 107 0.97 2.21 -10.57
C GLU A 107 -0.34 2.65 -11.26
N LEU A 108 -1.19 3.41 -10.55
CA LEU A 108 -2.42 3.96 -11.14
C LEU A 108 -2.13 4.93 -12.28
N ARG A 109 -1.14 5.81 -12.12
CA ARG A 109 -0.74 6.78 -13.14
C ARG A 109 -0.17 6.09 -14.37
N GLU A 110 0.73 5.12 -14.18
CA GLU A 110 1.28 4.33 -15.29
C GLU A 110 0.18 3.55 -16.02
N SER A 111 -0.78 2.98 -15.28
CA SER A 111 -1.93 2.31 -15.88
C SER A 111 -2.81 3.28 -16.70
N GLN A 112 -3.02 4.51 -16.22
CA GLN A 112 -3.77 5.54 -16.95
C GLN A 112 -3.04 5.97 -18.21
N GLU A 113 -1.75 6.25 -18.12
CA GLU A 113 -0.92 6.63 -19.27
C GLU A 113 -0.91 5.52 -20.33
N MET A 114 -0.87 4.26 -19.91
CA MET A 114 -0.98 3.10 -20.82
C MET A 114 -2.37 2.98 -21.44
N GLU A 115 -3.45 3.21 -20.68
CA GLU A 115 -4.82 3.22 -21.20
C GLU A 115 -5.03 4.34 -22.23
N ASP A 116 -4.55 5.56 -21.96
CA ASP A 116 -4.65 6.71 -22.87
C ASP A 116 -3.89 6.46 -24.17
N ASN A 117 -2.68 5.90 -24.08
CA ASN A 117 -1.87 5.58 -25.26
C ASN A 117 -2.51 4.48 -26.12
N VAL A 118 -3.12 3.47 -25.50
CA VAL A 118 -3.92 2.45 -26.21
C VAL A 118 -5.18 3.07 -26.84
N GLN A 119 -5.86 3.97 -26.15
CA GLN A 119 -7.07 4.63 -26.64
C GLN A 119 -6.76 5.55 -27.84
N GLU A 120 -5.63 6.27 -27.83
CA GLU A 120 -5.16 7.04 -28.99
C GLU A 120 -4.88 6.13 -30.20
N GLU A 121 -4.20 5.01 -30.00
CA GLU A 121 -3.90 4.05 -31.08
C GLU A 121 -5.16 3.37 -31.63
N VAL A 122 -6.17 3.15 -30.79
CA VAL A 122 -7.47 2.61 -31.18
C VAL A 122 -8.28 3.66 -31.97
N ASN A 123 -8.26 4.94 -31.56
CA ASN A 123 -8.95 6.04 -32.23
C ASN A 123 -8.39 6.34 -33.63
N LYS A 124 -7.09 6.17 -33.86
CA LYS A 124 -6.48 6.31 -35.20
C LYS A 124 -6.92 5.21 -36.19
N LYS A 125 -7.53 4.11 -35.71
CA LYS A 125 -7.89 2.92 -36.51
C LYS A 125 -9.39 2.63 -36.59
N GLN A 126 -10.26 3.45 -36.00
CA GLN A 126 -11.72 3.22 -36.07
C GLN A 126 -12.30 3.63 -37.44
N PRO A 127 -13.07 2.77 -38.14
CA PRO A 127 -13.92 3.21 -39.23
C PRO A 127 -15.05 4.11 -38.70
N LYS A 128 -15.39 5.17 -39.43
CA LYS A 128 -16.49 6.10 -39.10
C LYS A 128 -17.83 5.33 -39.08
N LEU A 129 -18.30 4.96 -37.90
CA LEU A 129 -19.59 4.30 -37.71
C LEU A 129 -20.60 5.32 -37.14
N PHE A 130 -21.70 5.50 -37.89
CA PHE A 130 -22.97 6.20 -37.63
C PHE A 130 -23.00 7.41 -36.68
N GLU A 131 -23.42 8.55 -37.23
CA GLU A 131 -23.78 9.77 -36.50
C GLU A 131 -24.94 9.52 -35.54
N LEU A 132 -24.78 9.88 -34.26
CA LEU A 132 -25.90 9.91 -33.32
C LEU A 132 -26.94 10.92 -33.84
N ARG A 133 -28.20 10.49 -33.96
CA ARG A 133 -29.31 11.39 -34.26
C ARG A 133 -29.39 12.47 -33.17
N GLN A 134 -29.50 13.74 -33.59
CA GLN A 134 -29.71 14.87 -32.68
C GLN A 134 -30.92 14.59 -31.78
N GLY A 135 -30.70 14.55 -30.47
CA GLY A 135 -31.74 14.40 -29.45
C GLY A 135 -31.50 13.31 -28.40
N GLU A 136 -30.52 12.44 -28.57
CA GLU A 136 -30.24 11.36 -27.61
C GLU A 136 -28.98 11.64 -26.78
N GLU A 137 -29.17 12.01 -25.50
CA GLU A 137 -28.06 12.29 -24.58
C GLU A 137 -27.38 10.98 -24.14
N PHE A 138 -26.16 10.72 -24.61
CA PHE A 138 -25.34 9.60 -24.15
C PHE A 138 -24.85 9.83 -22.70
N LYS A 139 -25.61 9.34 -21.72
CA LYS A 139 -25.17 9.26 -20.32
C LYS A 139 -24.21 8.07 -20.16
N GLY A 140 -22.92 8.30 -20.38
CA GLY A 140 -21.88 7.28 -20.26
C GLY A 140 -21.88 6.52 -18.91
N LEU A 141 -21.26 5.33 -18.91
CA LEU A 141 -21.25 4.38 -17.77
C LEU A 141 -20.68 4.95 -16.45
N HIS A 142 -20.00 6.10 -16.48
CA HIS A 142 -19.36 6.72 -15.32
C HIS A 142 -20.36 7.31 -14.30
N ASN A 143 -21.57 7.68 -14.75
CA ASN A 143 -22.59 8.29 -13.88
C ASN A 143 -23.42 7.28 -13.06
N PHE A 144 -23.30 5.98 -13.32
CA PHE A 144 -24.02 4.96 -12.55
C PHE A 144 -23.40 4.72 -11.16
N LYS A 145 -22.06 4.76 -11.05
CA LYS A 145 -21.36 4.47 -9.79
C LYS A 145 -21.52 5.56 -8.73
N LYS A 146 -21.51 6.84 -9.15
CA LYS A 146 -21.69 7.99 -8.23
C LYS A 146 -23.11 8.10 -7.67
N LYS A 147 -24.10 7.50 -8.35
CA LYS A 147 -25.51 7.51 -7.92
C LYS A 147 -25.81 6.49 -6.83
N LEU A 148 -25.15 5.33 -6.82
CA LEU A 148 -25.37 4.29 -5.80
C LEU A 148 -25.03 4.76 -4.38
N ASN A 149 -23.98 5.59 -4.22
CA ASN A 149 -23.57 6.08 -2.90
C ASN A 149 -24.47 7.21 -2.36
N LYS A 150 -25.29 7.83 -3.22
CA LYS A 150 -26.28 8.86 -2.86
C LYS A 150 -27.72 8.39 -2.99
N ALA A 151 -27.92 7.12 -3.37
CA ALA A 151 -29.23 6.53 -3.58
C ALA A 151 -29.99 6.43 -2.25
N THR A 152 -31.29 6.66 -2.30
CA THR A 152 -32.17 6.47 -1.15
C THR A 152 -32.19 4.99 -0.73
N LEU A 153 -32.60 4.70 0.51
CA LEU A 153 -32.71 3.31 0.97
C LEU A 153 -33.63 2.47 0.06
N GLY A 154 -34.74 3.04 -0.42
CA GLY A 154 -35.66 2.36 -1.34
C GLY A 154 -35.04 2.00 -2.68
N GLU A 155 -34.24 2.90 -3.27
CA GLU A 155 -33.55 2.66 -4.55
C GLU A 155 -32.47 1.58 -4.41
N ARG A 156 -31.77 1.52 -3.27
CA ARG A 156 -30.81 0.45 -2.96
C ARG A 156 -31.49 -0.92 -2.81
N LEU A 157 -32.66 -0.97 -2.16
CA LEU A 157 -33.43 -2.20 -2.00
C LEU A 157 -33.96 -2.79 -3.32
N GLN A 158 -34.08 -1.98 -4.38
CA GLN A 158 -34.45 -2.47 -5.71
C GLN A 158 -33.29 -3.11 -6.48
N VAL A 159 -32.05 -2.71 -6.17
CA VAL A 159 -30.83 -3.21 -6.84
C VAL A 159 -30.26 -4.45 -6.14
N GLU A 160 -30.43 -4.55 -4.83
CA GLU A 160 -30.11 -5.76 -4.07
C GLU A 160 -31.03 -6.91 -4.51
N ASP A 161 -30.45 -8.01 -4.98
CA ASP A 161 -31.20 -9.22 -5.34
C ASP A 161 -32.03 -9.68 -4.13
N THR A 162 -33.35 -9.66 -4.30
CA THR A 162 -34.37 -10.06 -3.34
C THR A 162 -34.33 -11.58 -3.07
N SER A 163 -33.24 -12.06 -2.49
CA SER A 163 -33.15 -13.41 -1.92
C SER A 163 -34.10 -13.59 -0.73
N VAL A 164 -34.61 -12.47 -0.20
CA VAL A 164 -35.59 -12.35 0.86
C VAL A 164 -36.92 -11.92 0.24
N LYS A 165 -37.92 -12.81 0.24
CA LYS A 165 -39.30 -12.45 -0.11
C LYS A 165 -40.11 -12.27 1.18
N LEU A 166 -40.87 -11.18 1.25
CA LEU A 166 -41.82 -10.93 2.33
C LEU A 166 -43.17 -11.50 1.88
N LEU A 167 -43.64 -12.58 2.52
CA LEU A 167 -44.97 -13.11 2.25
C LEU A 167 -45.98 -12.44 3.18
N GLY A 168 -46.71 -11.47 2.66
CA GLY A 168 -47.86 -10.84 3.32
C GLY A 168 -47.51 -9.66 4.23
N SER A 169 -48.57 -9.04 4.78
CA SER A 169 -48.52 -7.81 5.58
C SER A 169 -48.05 -8.02 7.02
N VAL A 170 -47.85 -9.26 7.47
CA VAL A 170 -47.64 -9.62 8.88
C VAL A 170 -46.43 -10.55 9.02
N GLY A 171 -45.23 -9.97 8.95
CA GLY A 171 -44.01 -10.53 9.58
C GLY A 171 -43.37 -11.79 8.98
N ASN A 172 -43.93 -12.45 7.97
CA ASN A 172 -43.36 -13.70 7.44
C ASN A 172 -42.25 -13.41 6.40
N ARG A 173 -41.02 -13.81 6.73
CA ARG A 173 -39.82 -13.60 5.91
C ARG A 173 -39.24 -14.94 5.47
N GLU A 174 -39.25 -15.22 4.15
CA GLU A 174 -38.57 -16.39 3.59
C GLU A 174 -37.22 -16.00 2.97
N MET A 175 -36.19 -16.82 3.19
CA MET A 175 -34.86 -16.68 2.59
C MET A 175 -34.55 -17.88 1.72
N THR A 176 -34.11 -17.63 0.48
CA THR A 176 -33.67 -18.69 -0.44
C THR A 176 -32.14 -18.64 -0.60
N PHE A 177 -31.47 -19.77 -0.34
CA PHE A 177 -30.01 -19.88 -0.48
C PHE A 177 -29.67 -20.68 -1.75
N SER A 178 -28.77 -20.14 -2.57
CA SER A 178 -28.13 -20.92 -3.63
C SER A 178 -26.89 -21.63 -3.09
N THR A 179 -26.85 -22.95 -3.24
CA THR A 179 -25.68 -23.78 -2.86
C THR A 179 -24.50 -23.62 -3.82
N HIS A 180 -24.70 -23.00 -4.98
CA HIS A 180 -23.69 -22.83 -6.00
C HIS A 180 -23.01 -21.47 -5.87
N LYS A 181 -21.76 -21.47 -5.42
CA LYS A 181 -20.92 -20.27 -5.38
C LYS A 181 -20.73 -19.75 -6.81
N LYS A 182 -21.29 -18.57 -7.13
CA LYS A 182 -21.01 -17.89 -8.40
C LYS A 182 -19.50 -17.62 -8.46
N ARG A 183 -18.80 -18.29 -9.38
CA ARG A 183 -17.34 -18.14 -9.53
C ARG A 183 -17.06 -16.71 -9.99
N ASN A 184 -16.47 -15.90 -9.11
CA ASN A 184 -16.05 -14.55 -9.45
C ASN A 184 -14.93 -14.62 -10.51
N LYS A 185 -15.25 -14.24 -11.76
CA LYS A 185 -14.34 -14.34 -12.90
C LYS A 185 -13.09 -13.48 -12.69
N LEU A 186 -13.24 -12.28 -12.13
CA LEU A 186 -12.12 -11.36 -11.86
C LEU A 186 -11.14 -11.96 -10.84
N LEU A 187 -11.66 -12.55 -9.76
CA LEU A 187 -10.81 -13.21 -8.77
C LEU A 187 -10.09 -14.43 -9.35
N ALA A 188 -10.76 -15.20 -10.20
CA ALA A 188 -10.15 -16.34 -10.88
C ALA A 188 -9.03 -15.92 -11.84
N GLU A 189 -9.20 -14.79 -12.55
CA GLU A 189 -8.21 -14.23 -13.44
C GLU A 189 -7.00 -13.67 -12.68
N LYS A 190 -7.23 -12.93 -11.59
CA LYS A 190 -6.15 -12.50 -10.68
C LYS A 190 -5.37 -13.70 -10.16
N ASN A 191 -6.05 -14.72 -9.65
CA ASN A 191 -5.39 -15.95 -9.19
C ASN A 191 -4.59 -16.65 -10.30
N LYS A 192 -5.04 -16.58 -11.56
CA LYS A 192 -4.30 -17.11 -12.71
C LYS A 192 -3.02 -16.32 -12.95
N LYS A 193 -3.08 -14.98 -12.96
CA LYS A 193 -1.89 -14.11 -13.11
C LYS A 193 -0.85 -14.37 -12.02
N HIS A 194 -1.26 -14.39 -10.75
CA HIS A 194 -0.35 -14.68 -9.64
C HIS A 194 0.25 -16.09 -9.73
N LYS A 195 -0.46 -17.06 -10.31
CA LYS A 195 0.07 -18.42 -10.54
C LYS A 195 1.13 -18.43 -11.63
N GLU A 196 0.94 -17.64 -12.68
CA GLU A 196 1.91 -17.50 -13.78
C GLU A 196 3.18 -16.77 -13.33
N GLU A 197 3.05 -15.69 -12.54
CA GLU A 197 4.18 -15.00 -11.91
C GLU A 197 5.00 -15.94 -11.04
N ARG A 198 4.35 -16.70 -10.15
CA ARG A 198 5.03 -17.70 -9.30
C ARG A 198 5.74 -18.78 -10.11
N LYS A 199 5.14 -19.21 -11.23
CA LYS A 199 5.79 -20.18 -12.13
C LYS A 199 7.02 -19.61 -12.82
N ARG A 200 7.03 -18.32 -13.15
CA ARG A 200 8.19 -17.64 -13.75
C ARG A 200 9.34 -17.49 -12.75
N LEU A 201 9.02 -17.21 -11.48
CA LEU A 201 10.02 -17.05 -10.42
C LEU A 201 10.63 -18.37 -9.93
N VAL A 202 9.88 -19.47 -10.02
CA VAL A 202 10.35 -20.79 -9.62
C VAL A 202 11.24 -21.39 -10.71
N ARG A 203 12.47 -21.77 -10.32
CA ARG A 203 13.37 -22.52 -11.20
C ARG A 203 12.71 -23.86 -11.56
N PRO A 204 12.64 -24.26 -12.85
CA PRO A 204 12.09 -25.55 -13.22
C PRO A 204 12.92 -26.66 -12.55
N THR A 205 12.31 -27.41 -11.64
CA THR A 205 12.95 -28.54 -10.97
C THR A 205 13.03 -29.71 -11.96
N HIS A 206 14.07 -29.73 -12.79
CA HIS A 206 14.32 -30.83 -13.71
C HIS A 206 14.59 -32.12 -12.91
N GLY A 207 13.86 -33.20 -13.20
CA GLY A 207 14.07 -34.51 -12.57
C GLY A 207 13.31 -34.78 -11.26
N VAL A 208 12.70 -33.78 -10.62
CA VAL A 208 11.85 -34.00 -9.45
C VAL A 208 10.39 -34.10 -9.89
N ASN A 209 10.00 -35.28 -10.36
CA ASN A 209 8.59 -35.58 -10.60
C ASN A 209 7.88 -35.59 -9.24
N SER A 210 7.23 -34.47 -8.87
CA SER A 210 6.28 -34.43 -7.77
C SER A 210 5.12 -35.37 -8.13
N LYS A 211 5.29 -36.64 -7.77
CA LYS A 211 4.21 -37.62 -7.72
C LYS A 211 3.34 -37.20 -6.54
N HIS A 212 2.54 -36.15 -6.71
CA HIS A 212 1.36 -35.96 -5.88
C HIS A 212 0.47 -37.18 -6.11
N LYS A 213 0.66 -38.20 -5.26
CA LYS A 213 -0.28 -39.29 -5.11
C LYS A 213 -1.62 -38.63 -4.82
N LYS A 214 -2.58 -38.81 -5.73
CA LYS A 214 -3.98 -38.48 -5.53
C LYS A 214 -4.53 -39.39 -4.40
N PHE A 215 -4.13 -39.14 -3.17
CA PHE A 215 -4.88 -39.60 -2.03
C PHE A 215 -6.12 -38.71 -1.96
N PHE A 216 -7.29 -39.34 -1.84
CA PHE A 216 -8.63 -38.74 -1.83
C PHE A 216 -9.29 -38.50 -3.20
N SER A 217 -9.57 -39.60 -3.90
CA SER A 217 -10.86 -39.76 -4.59
C SER A 217 -11.37 -41.19 -4.42
N LYS A 218 -12.04 -41.44 -3.29
CA LYS A 218 -13.00 -42.53 -3.06
C LYS A 218 -13.62 -42.30 -1.68
N ARG A 219 -14.65 -41.47 -1.61
CA ARG A 219 -15.72 -41.65 -0.61
C ARG A 219 -16.92 -42.14 -1.40
N LYS A 220 -17.44 -43.29 -0.98
CA LYS A 220 -18.70 -43.89 -1.44
C LYS A 220 -19.85 -42.95 -1.12
#